data_AF-A0A3M6W4V7-F1
#
_entry.id   AF-A0A3M6W4V7-F1
#
_cell.length_a   1.000
_cell.length_b   1.000
_cell.length_c   1.000
_cell.angle_alpha   90.00
_cell.angle_beta   90.00
_cell.angle_gamma   90.00
#
_symmetry.space_group_name_H-M   'P 1'
#
loop_
_entity.id
_entity.type
_entity.pdbx_description
1 polymer ?
#
loop_
_entity_poly.entity_id
_entity_poly.type
_entity_poly.pdbx_seq_one_letter_code
_entity_poly.pdbx_strand_id
1 'polypeptide(L)'
;MRPSPFFHTPPTAEPEGLAMLHLKRDALIPVKLLETADDGYAEGAVTNTRFGSFPHSTLIDLKWGSQVRASKVDTGTRGRKGKKSKGSEAAASNGANGSVEESQKENGAKPNSAGDVAAEATNGNKKRSSDTAELDEKATAAKKLKQEAAVSLDSPAPTAPKAAVEAGSGFVHLLQPTPESWTSSLDHRTQVVYTPDYSYILSRLRARPGGSIIEAGAGSGSFTHAAARAVFSGYADSPQPPAAKSRREGTVYSYEFHAPRVETLREEISDHGLEGVVHLTHKDVCNEGFTLSDSTSPKAEAIFLDLPAPWQALRHLSRSTPNSPLHPEAPVHICTFSPCIEQVIATASALRRAGWTEIEMVEVQNRRIDVRREQVGLKNEGLRGVNASAATPDEAIRRLREVEHKLLDFHASKAEQAAEGKKGQNTIGDKEGRSSSRPKPPSKQERLERIKKEAEERKTYKEGNLVHRTEPEVKTHTSYLVFAVLPREWSEADEAAADQAWPVEDMLKSAS
;
A
#
# COMPACT_ATOMS: atom_id res chain seq x y z
N MET A 1 10.45 -12.22 28.17
CA MET A 1 9.76 -11.44 27.11
C MET A 1 9.92 -12.17 25.79
N ARG A 2 8.87 -12.29 24.97
CA ARG A 2 8.99 -12.94 23.65
C ARG A 2 9.85 -12.06 22.73
N PRO A 3 10.89 -12.59 22.06
CA PRO A 3 11.63 -11.82 21.06
C PRO A 3 10.70 -11.35 19.94
N SER A 4 10.85 -10.10 19.53
CA SER A 4 10.12 -9.51 18.41
C SER A 4 10.60 -10.11 17.10
N PRO A 5 9.70 -10.53 16.19
CA PRO A 5 10.08 -11.01 14.86
C PRO A 5 10.72 -9.93 13.99
N PHE A 6 10.65 -8.65 14.40
CA PHE A 6 11.30 -7.51 13.74
C PHE A 6 12.78 -7.34 14.12
N PHE A 7 13.24 -7.94 15.23
CA PHE A 7 14.63 -7.86 15.71
C PHE A 7 15.34 -9.21 15.73
N HIS A 8 14.58 -10.29 15.90
CA HIS A 8 15.09 -11.65 15.95
C HIS A 8 14.63 -12.46 14.74
N THR A 9 15.57 -13.12 14.08
CA THR A 9 15.31 -13.93 12.88
C THR A 9 15.59 -15.40 13.18
N PRO A 10 14.59 -16.20 13.61
CA PRO A 10 14.74 -17.65 13.64
C PRO A 10 15.00 -18.17 12.21
N PRO A 11 15.66 -19.32 12.04
CA PRO A 11 15.98 -19.87 10.71
C PRO A 11 14.73 -20.29 9.92
N THR A 12 13.62 -20.55 10.61
CA THR A 12 12.36 -21.03 10.06
C THR A 12 11.20 -20.22 10.62
N ALA A 13 10.04 -20.31 9.96
CA ALA A 13 8.81 -19.70 10.41
C ALA A 13 8.20 -20.52 11.57
N GLU A 14 8.05 -19.88 12.73
CA GLU A 14 7.57 -20.54 13.95
C GLU A 14 6.05 -20.42 14.12
N PRO A 15 5.41 -21.36 14.83
CA PRO A 15 4.02 -21.21 15.28
C PRO A 15 3.80 -19.93 16.07
N GLU A 16 2.61 -19.35 15.96
CA GLU A 16 2.20 -18.05 16.52
C GLU A 16 3.08 -16.87 16.06
N GLY A 17 3.98 -17.07 15.10
CA GLY A 17 4.87 -16.06 14.54
C GLY A 17 4.18 -15.19 13.49
N LEU A 18 4.61 -13.93 13.39
CA LEU A 18 4.19 -13.05 12.30
C LEU A 18 5.03 -13.36 11.05
N ALA A 19 4.37 -13.57 9.92
CA ALA A 19 4.98 -13.77 8.62
C ALA A 19 4.41 -12.81 7.58
N MET A 20 5.21 -12.52 6.56
CA MET A 20 4.79 -11.71 5.41
C MET A 20 4.64 -12.60 4.19
N LEU A 21 3.41 -12.80 3.72
CA LEU A 21 3.17 -13.47 2.45
C LEU A 21 3.36 -12.46 1.32
N HIS A 22 4.39 -12.66 0.49
CA HIS A 22 4.65 -11.86 -0.68
C HIS A 22 4.01 -12.49 -1.92
N LEU A 23 2.91 -11.87 -2.36
CA LEU A 23 2.08 -12.35 -3.45
C LEU A 23 2.56 -11.80 -4.80
N LYS A 24 2.81 -10.49 -4.84
CA LYS A 24 3.39 -9.74 -5.97
C LYS A 24 4.01 -8.46 -5.43
N ARG A 25 4.73 -7.73 -6.28
CA ARG A 25 5.53 -6.53 -5.92
C ARG A 25 4.85 -5.53 -4.98
N ASP A 26 3.56 -5.29 -5.16
CA ASP A 26 2.76 -4.31 -4.40
C ASP A 26 1.66 -4.98 -3.56
N ALA A 27 1.81 -6.27 -3.23
CA ALA A 27 0.85 -7.00 -2.42
C ALA A 27 1.60 -7.94 -1.47
N LEU A 28 1.67 -7.49 -0.22
CA LEU A 28 2.15 -8.22 0.93
C LEU A 28 0.96 -8.39 1.87
N ILE A 29 0.83 -9.56 2.49
CA ILE A 29 -0.20 -9.81 3.49
C ILE A 29 0.50 -10.26 4.78
N PRO A 30 0.35 -9.54 5.90
CA PRO A 30 0.81 -9.99 7.20
C PRO A 30 -0.10 -11.12 7.67
N VAL A 31 0.49 -12.20 8.16
CA VAL A 31 -0.23 -13.39 8.63
C VAL A 31 0.39 -13.86 9.93
N LYS A 32 -0.43 -13.98 10.98
CA LYS A 32 -0.05 -14.73 12.18
C LYS A 32 -0.20 -16.21 11.88
N LEU A 33 0.88 -16.97 11.98
CA LEU A 33 0.89 -18.40 11.69
C LEU A 33 0.28 -19.15 12.86
N LEU A 34 -0.85 -19.80 12.63
CA LEU A 34 -1.62 -20.51 13.65
C LEU A 34 -1.68 -21.99 13.27
N GLU A 35 -1.54 -22.91 14.22
CA GLU A 35 -1.71 -24.35 13.95
C GLU A 35 -3.18 -24.71 13.74
N THR A 36 -4.06 -24.07 14.51
CA THR A 36 -5.51 -24.27 14.47
C THR A 36 -6.21 -22.92 14.45
N ALA A 37 -7.31 -22.83 13.72
CA ALA A 37 -8.20 -21.68 13.78
C ALA A 37 -9.65 -22.16 13.63
N ASP A 38 -10.60 -21.42 14.19
CA ASP A 38 -12.04 -21.71 14.14
C ASP A 38 -12.68 -21.34 12.78
N ASP A 39 -11.87 -21.34 11.72
CA ASP A 39 -12.24 -20.95 10.37
C ASP A 39 -13.08 -22.03 9.66
N GLY A 40 -13.15 -23.23 10.26
CA GLY A 40 -13.91 -24.37 9.77
C GLY A 40 -13.30 -25.11 8.58
N TYR A 41 -12.02 -24.88 8.27
CA TYR A 41 -11.27 -25.67 7.29
C TYR A 41 -10.78 -26.98 7.89
N ALA A 42 -10.81 -28.06 7.09
CA ALA A 42 -10.30 -29.36 7.53
C ALA A 42 -8.77 -29.34 7.75
N GLU A 43 -8.08 -28.42 7.11
CA GLU A 43 -6.63 -28.22 7.15
C GLU A 43 -6.16 -27.28 8.29
N GLY A 44 -7.08 -26.83 9.15
CA GLY A 44 -6.79 -25.90 10.26
C GLY A 44 -6.84 -24.43 9.84
N ALA A 45 -5.87 -23.63 10.26
CA ALA A 45 -5.81 -22.21 9.86
C ALA A 45 -5.36 -22.07 8.39
N VAL A 46 -6.09 -21.28 7.60
CA VAL A 46 -5.83 -21.14 6.15
C VAL A 46 -5.88 -19.69 5.72
N THR A 47 -4.79 -19.20 5.11
CA THR A 47 -4.80 -17.90 4.43
C THR A 47 -5.23 -18.05 2.98
N ASN A 48 -6.29 -17.35 2.60
CA ASN A 48 -6.83 -17.36 1.23
C ASN A 48 -6.40 -16.12 0.46
N THR A 49 -5.94 -16.31 -0.78
CA THR A 49 -5.55 -15.22 -1.68
C THR A 49 -6.08 -15.46 -3.10
N ARG A 50 -5.98 -14.45 -3.96
CA ARG A 50 -6.26 -14.61 -5.41
C ARG A 50 -5.33 -15.60 -6.12
N PHE A 51 -4.24 -16.01 -5.48
CA PHE A 51 -3.26 -16.96 -6.01
C PHE A 51 -3.46 -18.38 -5.44
N GLY A 52 -4.49 -18.58 -4.61
CA GLY A 52 -4.85 -19.86 -4.01
C GLY A 52 -4.94 -19.81 -2.49
N SER A 53 -5.14 -20.98 -1.89
CA SER A 53 -5.27 -21.17 -0.45
C SER A 53 -3.98 -21.75 0.14
N PHE A 54 -3.57 -21.23 1.29
CA PHE A 54 -2.30 -21.55 1.93
C PHE A 54 -2.57 -21.93 3.40
N PRO A 55 -2.73 -23.24 3.69
CA PRO A 55 -2.82 -23.73 5.07
C PRO A 55 -1.55 -23.38 5.84
N HIS A 56 -1.69 -22.89 7.07
CA HIS A 56 -0.56 -22.44 7.90
C HIS A 56 0.39 -23.58 8.26
N SER A 57 -0.13 -24.81 8.34
CA SER A 57 0.67 -26.03 8.46
C SER A 57 1.68 -26.24 7.31
N THR A 58 1.44 -25.64 6.14
CA THR A 58 2.39 -25.65 5.00
C THR A 58 3.40 -24.51 5.03
N LEU A 59 3.26 -23.58 5.97
CA LEU A 59 4.12 -22.40 6.13
C LEU A 59 5.06 -22.54 7.33
N ILE A 60 4.55 -23.12 8.42
CA ILE A 60 5.31 -23.40 9.64
C ILE A 60 6.49 -24.33 9.32
N ASP A 61 7.61 -24.12 10.01
CA ASP A 61 8.90 -24.81 9.87
C ASP A 61 9.61 -24.64 8.51
N LEU A 62 9.04 -23.87 7.59
CA LEU A 62 9.73 -23.49 6.36
C LEU A 62 10.77 -22.41 6.62
N LYS A 63 11.89 -22.49 5.90
CA LYS A 63 12.91 -21.43 5.91
C LYS A 63 12.36 -20.14 5.31
N TRP A 64 12.73 -18.99 5.88
CA TRP A 64 12.39 -17.70 5.28
C TRP A 64 12.92 -17.58 3.85
N GLY A 65 12.11 -16.96 2.98
CA GLY A 65 12.37 -16.87 1.53
C GLY A 65 11.83 -18.04 0.72
N SER A 66 11.29 -19.09 1.36
CA SER A 66 10.73 -20.25 0.64
C SER A 66 9.56 -19.86 -0.26
N GLN A 67 9.53 -20.44 -1.45
CA GLN A 67 8.38 -20.39 -2.35
C GLN A 67 7.40 -21.50 -1.95
N VAL A 68 6.16 -21.12 -1.65
CA VAL A 68 5.11 -22.05 -1.20
C VAL A 68 4.02 -22.13 -2.27
N ARG A 69 3.68 -23.34 -2.70
CA ARG A 69 2.61 -23.58 -3.68
C ARG A 69 1.24 -23.56 -2.99
N ALA A 70 0.23 -23.13 -3.74
CA ALA A 70 -1.13 -23.17 -3.25
C ALA A 70 -1.61 -24.62 -3.04
N SER A 71 -2.51 -24.81 -2.08
CA SER A 71 -3.12 -26.09 -1.76
C SER A 71 -4.59 -26.16 -2.19
N LYS A 72 -5.06 -27.36 -2.52
CA LYS A 72 -6.47 -27.72 -2.73
C LYS A 72 -7.13 -27.75 -1.36
N VAL A 73 -7.66 -26.60 -0.98
CA VAL A 73 -8.53 -26.47 0.19
C VAL A 73 -9.96 -26.41 -0.32
N ASP A 74 -10.87 -27.14 0.32
CA ASP A 74 -12.29 -26.99 0.03
C ASP A 74 -12.79 -25.67 0.61
N THR A 75 -12.62 -24.59 -0.15
CA THR A 75 -13.22 -23.29 0.17
C THR A 75 -14.72 -23.26 -0.18
N GLY A 76 -15.36 -24.43 -0.31
CA GLY A 76 -16.54 -24.72 -1.10
C GLY A 76 -17.65 -23.66 -1.08
N THR A 77 -18.18 -23.35 -2.28
CA THR A 77 -19.50 -22.75 -2.63
C THR A 77 -20.18 -21.71 -1.72
N ARG A 78 -19.49 -21.10 -0.74
CA ARG A 78 -20.09 -20.17 0.23
C ARG A 78 -20.15 -18.72 -0.28
N GLY A 79 -19.41 -18.38 -1.34
CA GLY A 79 -19.48 -17.08 -2.01
C GLY A 79 -20.49 -16.95 -3.16
N ARG A 80 -21.28 -17.99 -3.48
CA ARG A 80 -22.16 -17.98 -4.67
C ARG A 80 -23.51 -18.68 -4.44
N LYS A 81 -24.29 -18.21 -3.46
CA LYS A 81 -25.75 -18.45 -3.41
C LYS A 81 -26.49 -17.14 -3.67
N GLY A 82 -26.56 -16.76 -4.94
CA GLY A 82 -27.45 -15.72 -5.44
C GLY A 82 -28.10 -16.23 -6.73
N LYS A 83 -29.41 -16.46 -6.66
CA LYS A 83 -30.33 -16.89 -7.74
C LYS A 83 -30.05 -18.26 -8.38
N LYS A 84 -30.75 -19.28 -7.88
CA LYS A 84 -31.28 -20.33 -8.76
C LYS A 84 -32.79 -20.20 -8.87
N SER A 85 -33.22 -20.18 -10.12
CA SER A 85 -34.56 -20.31 -10.68
C SER A 85 -35.46 -21.28 -9.90
N LYS A 86 -36.66 -20.83 -9.54
CA LYS A 86 -37.78 -21.72 -9.23
C LYS A 86 -38.56 -21.97 -10.51
N GLY A 87 -38.54 -23.22 -10.97
CA GLY A 87 -39.50 -23.78 -11.91
C GLY A 87 -40.39 -24.79 -11.18
N SER A 88 -41.70 -24.58 -11.36
CA SER A 88 -42.81 -25.53 -11.53
C SER A 88 -43.28 -26.50 -10.42
N GLU A 89 -44.62 -26.62 -10.44
CA GLU A 89 -45.58 -27.54 -9.78
C GLU A 89 -46.09 -27.09 -8.39
N ALA A 90 -47.40 -26.92 -8.14
CA ALA A 90 -48.58 -27.60 -8.67
C ALA A 90 -49.83 -26.70 -8.86
N ALA A 91 -50.83 -27.26 -9.56
CA ALA A 91 -52.02 -26.65 -10.17
C ALA A 91 -53.25 -26.51 -9.25
N ALA A 92 -54.20 -25.61 -9.58
CA ALA A 92 -55.59 -25.94 -9.97
C ALA A 92 -56.48 -24.70 -10.24
N SER A 93 -57.01 -24.68 -11.48
CA SER A 93 -58.36 -24.27 -11.96
C SER A 93 -58.92 -22.83 -11.84
N ASN A 94 -59.33 -22.38 -13.04
CA ASN A 94 -60.54 -21.64 -13.45
C ASN A 94 -60.57 -20.10 -13.43
N GLY A 95 -60.90 -19.53 -14.60
CA GLY A 95 -61.64 -18.27 -14.72
C GLY A 95 -61.22 -17.35 -15.86
N ALA A 96 -62.09 -17.20 -16.84
CA ALA A 96 -62.01 -16.39 -18.07
C ALA A 96 -61.67 -14.88 -17.96
N ASN A 97 -61.42 -14.30 -19.16
CA ASN A 97 -61.50 -12.90 -19.63
C ASN A 97 -60.23 -12.02 -19.66
N GLY A 98 -59.70 -11.80 -20.88
CA GLY A 98 -60.06 -10.63 -21.71
C GLY A 98 -59.29 -9.30 -21.53
N SER A 99 -58.93 -8.69 -22.68
CA SER A 99 -58.40 -7.32 -22.94
C SER A 99 -56.94 -7.03 -22.54
N VAL A 100 -55.98 -6.88 -23.47
CA VAL A 100 -55.72 -5.80 -24.46
C VAL A 100 -55.33 -4.49 -23.78
N GLU A 101 -54.04 -4.11 -23.85
CA GLU A 101 -53.60 -2.86 -24.50
C GLU A 101 -52.08 -2.73 -24.58
N GLU A 102 -51.67 -2.19 -25.71
CA GLU A 102 -50.35 -2.05 -26.27
C GLU A 102 -49.96 -0.57 -26.20
N SER A 103 -48.73 -0.23 -25.84
CA SER A 103 -48.18 1.11 -26.16
C SER A 103 -46.66 1.09 -26.28
N GLN A 104 -46.23 1.28 -27.52
CA GLN A 104 -44.88 1.49 -27.99
C GLN A 104 -44.29 2.81 -27.45
N LYS A 105 -42.96 2.88 -27.30
CA LYS A 105 -42.19 4.13 -27.20
C LYS A 105 -41.20 4.19 -28.36
N GLU A 106 -41.40 5.18 -29.22
CA GLU A 106 -40.49 5.55 -30.30
C GLU A 106 -39.70 6.82 -29.93
N ASN A 107 -38.51 6.91 -30.51
CA ASN A 107 -37.51 7.95 -30.34
C ASN A 107 -37.82 9.22 -31.16
N GLY A 108 -37.28 10.36 -30.73
CA GLY A 108 -37.14 11.56 -31.58
C GLY A 108 -36.29 12.63 -30.91
N ALA A 109 -35.25 13.10 -31.60
CA ALA A 109 -34.19 13.96 -31.08
C ALA A 109 -34.18 15.39 -31.68
N LYS A 110 -33.87 16.38 -30.82
CA LYS A 110 -33.14 17.68 -31.03
C LYS A 110 -33.75 18.75 -31.98
N PRO A 111 -33.38 20.07 -31.91
CA PRO A 111 -32.08 20.66 -31.49
C PRO A 111 -32.08 22.01 -30.71
N ASN A 112 -30.84 22.50 -30.50
CA ASN A 112 -30.27 23.63 -29.74
C ASN A 112 -30.91 25.04 -29.79
N SER A 113 -30.67 25.84 -28.73
CA SER A 113 -30.20 27.24 -28.82
C SER A 113 -29.56 27.72 -27.49
N ALA A 114 -28.72 28.75 -27.60
CA ALA A 114 -27.85 29.32 -26.55
C ALA A 114 -28.44 30.61 -25.94
N GLY A 115 -27.90 31.07 -24.79
CA GLY A 115 -28.03 32.44 -24.30
C GLY A 115 -27.89 32.61 -22.78
N ASP A 116 -26.91 33.44 -22.37
CA ASP A 116 -26.60 33.94 -21.01
C ASP A 116 -27.79 34.64 -20.33
N VAL A 117 -27.86 34.72 -18.98
CA VAL A 117 -27.49 35.86 -18.10
C VAL A 117 -27.72 35.50 -16.61
N ALA A 118 -26.95 36.14 -15.71
CA ALA A 118 -26.99 36.02 -14.25
C ALA A 118 -28.17 36.76 -13.57
N ALA A 119 -28.61 36.27 -12.40
CA ALA A 119 -29.20 37.06 -11.31
C ALA A 119 -29.25 36.27 -9.98
N GLU A 120 -28.77 36.89 -8.90
CA GLU A 120 -28.96 36.50 -7.50
C GLU A 120 -30.41 36.70 -7.03
N ALA A 121 -30.91 35.82 -6.15
CA ALA A 121 -31.51 36.19 -4.84
C ALA A 121 -32.12 34.97 -4.09
N THR A 122 -31.59 34.75 -2.89
CA THR A 122 -32.28 34.39 -1.63
C THR A 122 -33.14 33.12 -1.48
N ASN A 123 -32.55 32.20 -0.71
CA ASN A 123 -33.05 31.56 0.53
C ASN A 123 -34.24 30.57 0.50
N GLY A 124 -33.97 29.31 0.88
CA GLY A 124 -34.96 28.24 1.00
C GLY A 124 -34.39 26.94 1.57
N ASN A 125 -34.03 26.99 2.85
CA ASN A 125 -33.87 25.90 3.81
C ASN A 125 -34.23 24.45 3.34
N LYS A 126 -33.24 23.56 3.22
CA LYS A 126 -33.44 22.10 3.40
C LYS A 126 -32.14 21.38 3.78
N LYS A 127 -31.99 21.23 5.09
CA LYS A 127 -31.16 20.26 5.83
C LYS A 127 -31.16 18.89 5.09
N ARG A 128 -29.99 18.40 4.66
CA ARG A 128 -29.78 16.98 4.32
C ARG A 128 -28.86 16.39 5.38
N SER A 129 -29.44 15.56 6.25
CA SER A 129 -28.74 14.72 7.20
C SER A 129 -28.01 13.60 6.46
N SER A 130 -26.83 13.30 6.98
CA SER A 130 -25.97 12.20 6.63
C SER A 130 -26.44 10.93 7.35
N ASP A 131 -27.46 10.26 6.82
CA ASP A 131 -27.90 8.93 7.31
C ASP A 131 -27.59 7.88 6.26
N THR A 132 -26.31 7.55 6.10
CA THR A 132 -25.88 6.35 5.33
C THR A 132 -24.79 5.53 6.03
N ALA A 133 -24.37 5.91 7.25
CA ALA A 133 -23.42 5.14 8.05
C ALA A 133 -24.08 4.26 9.12
N GLU A 134 -25.30 4.59 9.60
CA GLU A 134 -25.97 3.83 10.68
C GLU A 134 -26.75 2.58 10.20
N LEU A 135 -26.89 2.36 8.89
CA LEU A 135 -27.65 1.21 8.38
C LEU A 135 -26.81 -0.04 8.13
N ASP A 136 -25.47 0.07 8.12
CA ASP A 136 -24.57 -1.09 7.97
C ASP A 136 -24.14 -1.72 9.30
N GLU A 137 -24.14 -0.98 10.42
CA GLU A 137 -23.85 -1.53 11.76
C GLU A 137 -24.99 -2.40 12.33
N LYS A 138 -26.25 -2.07 12.03
CA LYS A 138 -27.39 -2.89 12.48
C LYS A 138 -27.55 -4.19 11.69
N ALA A 139 -27.06 -4.23 10.44
CA ALA A 139 -27.07 -5.44 9.61
C ALA A 139 -25.99 -6.45 10.03
N THR A 140 -24.88 -5.98 10.61
CA THR A 140 -23.78 -6.82 11.13
C THR A 140 -24.07 -7.33 12.54
N ALA A 141 -24.66 -6.51 13.42
CA ALA A 141 -25.07 -6.95 14.76
C ALA A 141 -26.19 -8.00 14.75
N ALA A 142 -27.17 -7.86 13.84
CA ALA A 142 -28.26 -8.83 13.68
C ALA A 142 -27.81 -10.16 13.04
N LYS A 143 -26.67 -10.17 12.34
CA LYS A 143 -26.03 -11.41 11.85
C LYS A 143 -25.26 -12.13 12.94
N LYS A 144 -24.64 -11.39 13.88
CA LYS A 144 -23.90 -11.95 15.02
C LYS A 144 -24.83 -12.63 16.03
N LEU A 145 -26.02 -12.09 16.28
CA LEU A 145 -27.00 -12.65 17.22
C LEU A 145 -27.85 -13.82 16.68
N LYS A 146 -27.76 -14.15 15.38
CA LYS A 146 -28.46 -15.31 14.79
C LYS A 146 -27.56 -16.53 14.57
N GLN A 147 -26.27 -16.41 14.91
CA GLN A 147 -25.28 -17.48 14.78
C GLN A 147 -25.09 -18.26 16.09
N GLU A 148 -25.64 -17.78 17.22
CA GLU A 148 -25.52 -18.42 18.55
C GLU A 148 -26.72 -19.32 18.93
N ALA A 149 -27.74 -19.47 18.08
CA ALA A 149 -28.97 -20.21 18.42
C ALA A 149 -29.24 -21.48 17.56
N ALA A 150 -28.19 -22.14 17.07
CA ALA A 150 -28.32 -23.43 16.39
C ALA A 150 -27.14 -24.37 16.71
N VAL A 151 -27.03 -24.75 17.99
CA VAL A 151 -26.20 -25.89 18.40
C VAL A 151 -27.07 -27.14 18.30
N SER A 152 -27.03 -27.81 17.15
CA SER A 152 -27.46 -29.21 17.05
C SER A 152 -26.31 -30.10 17.50
N LEU A 153 -26.52 -30.80 18.60
CA LEU A 153 -25.67 -31.85 19.15
C LEU A 153 -25.54 -33.01 18.15
N ASP A 154 -24.49 -33.01 17.34
CA ASP A 154 -23.65 -34.18 17.03
C ASP A 154 -22.47 -33.73 16.15
N SER A 155 -21.29 -33.58 16.72
CA SER A 155 -20.05 -33.41 15.95
C SER A 155 -18.92 -34.06 16.75
N PRO A 156 -18.18 -35.02 16.18
CA PRO A 156 -17.11 -35.70 16.89
C PRO A 156 -15.99 -34.71 17.22
N ALA A 157 -15.28 -34.99 18.32
CA ALA A 157 -14.09 -34.30 18.82
C ALA A 157 -13.07 -33.95 17.70
N PRO A 158 -12.22 -32.91 17.88
CA PRO A 158 -11.39 -32.38 16.80
C PRO A 158 -10.46 -33.47 16.27
N THR A 159 -10.73 -33.87 15.03
CA THR A 159 -9.84 -34.73 14.26
C THR A 159 -8.64 -33.89 13.85
N ALA A 160 -7.45 -34.46 13.95
CA ALA A 160 -6.21 -33.79 13.56
C ALA A 160 -6.33 -33.19 12.14
N PRO A 161 -5.76 -31.99 11.89
CA PRO A 161 -5.93 -31.29 10.62
C PRO A 161 -5.47 -32.16 9.46
N LYS A 162 -6.27 -32.17 8.39
CA LYS A 162 -6.01 -32.93 7.17
C LYS A 162 -4.75 -32.38 6.49
N ALA A 163 -3.89 -33.27 6.01
CA ALA A 163 -2.70 -32.89 5.25
C ALA A 163 -3.07 -32.15 3.95
N ALA A 164 -2.40 -31.03 3.71
CA ALA A 164 -2.62 -30.19 2.53
C ALA A 164 -2.14 -30.89 1.24
N VAL A 165 -2.89 -30.71 0.15
CA VAL A 165 -2.57 -31.29 -1.18
C VAL A 165 -2.38 -30.15 -2.17
N GLU A 166 -1.33 -30.15 -2.99
CA GLU A 166 -1.05 -29.04 -3.91
C GLU A 166 -2.14 -28.82 -5.00
N ALA A 167 -2.46 -27.56 -5.30
CA ALA A 167 -3.46 -27.11 -6.27
C ALA A 167 -2.96 -27.04 -7.74
N GLY A 168 -1.69 -27.36 -7.99
CA GLY A 168 -1.09 -27.42 -9.34
C GLY A 168 -0.78 -26.06 -9.98
N SER A 169 -1.23 -24.93 -9.42
CA SER A 169 -0.87 -23.58 -9.86
C SER A 169 -0.97 -22.57 -8.71
N GLY A 170 -0.27 -21.44 -8.82
CA GLY A 170 -0.22 -20.40 -7.79
C GLY A 170 0.86 -20.65 -6.74
N PHE A 171 1.52 -19.57 -6.31
CA PHE A 171 2.53 -19.60 -5.26
C PHE A 171 2.60 -18.24 -4.55
N VAL A 172 3.19 -18.25 -3.36
CA VAL A 172 3.63 -17.06 -2.61
C VAL A 172 5.07 -17.25 -2.14
N HIS A 173 5.73 -16.19 -1.73
CA HIS A 173 6.98 -16.30 -0.96
C HIS A 173 6.70 -15.98 0.51
N LEU A 174 7.22 -16.81 1.40
CA LEU A 174 7.13 -16.62 2.85
C LEU A 174 8.33 -15.79 3.31
N LEU A 175 8.10 -14.56 3.76
CA LEU A 175 9.14 -13.62 4.18
C LEU A 175 9.01 -13.27 5.66
N GLN A 176 10.14 -12.96 6.29
CA GLN A 176 10.16 -12.41 7.63
C GLN A 176 9.58 -10.98 7.62
N PRO A 177 8.84 -10.56 8.66
CA PRO A 177 8.43 -9.16 8.80
C PRO A 177 9.62 -8.23 9.00
N THR A 178 9.56 -7.11 8.28
CA THR A 178 10.43 -5.95 8.43
C THR A 178 9.54 -4.71 8.60
N PRO A 179 10.02 -3.63 9.23
CA PRO A 179 9.32 -2.35 9.23
C PRO A 179 8.90 -1.90 7.82
N GLU A 180 9.72 -2.10 6.79
CA GLU A 180 9.38 -1.73 5.39
C GLU A 180 8.24 -2.57 4.82
N SER A 181 8.27 -3.88 5.03
CA SER A 181 7.19 -4.76 4.59
C SER A 181 5.90 -4.49 5.37
N TRP A 182 6.02 -4.18 6.67
CA TRP A 182 4.90 -3.82 7.53
C TRP A 182 4.27 -2.50 7.07
N THR A 183 5.06 -1.43 6.88
CA THR A 183 4.59 -0.16 6.31
C THR A 183 3.83 -0.35 5.00
N SER A 184 4.31 -1.26 4.15
CA SER A 184 3.71 -1.54 2.84
C SER A 184 2.42 -2.34 2.93
N SER A 185 2.13 -2.98 4.07
CA SER A 185 0.96 -3.83 4.28
C SER A 185 -0.02 -3.30 5.32
N LEU A 186 0.24 -2.13 5.90
CA LEU A 186 -0.64 -1.48 6.86
C LEU A 186 -1.99 -1.16 6.21
N ASP A 187 -3.07 -1.46 6.93
CA ASP A 187 -4.36 -0.87 6.62
C ASP A 187 -4.29 0.64 6.88
N HIS A 188 -4.46 1.44 5.83
CA HIS A 188 -4.35 2.90 5.91
C HIS A 188 -5.52 3.48 6.74
N ARG A 189 -5.29 3.62 8.05
CA ARG A 189 -6.23 4.27 9.00
C ARG A 189 -5.98 5.79 9.10
N THR A 190 -4.76 6.22 8.82
CA THR A 190 -4.30 7.62 8.85
C THR A 190 -3.36 7.88 7.68
N GLN A 191 -2.90 9.13 7.54
CA GLN A 191 -1.67 9.38 6.81
C GLN A 191 -0.54 8.54 7.44
N VAL A 192 0.28 7.94 6.59
CA VAL A 192 1.39 7.05 6.99
C VAL A 192 2.71 7.65 6.51
N VAL A 193 3.72 7.66 7.37
CA VAL A 193 5.09 7.97 6.99
C VAL A 193 5.68 6.74 6.28
N TYR A 194 6.03 6.90 5.01
CA TYR A 194 6.57 5.80 4.19
C TYR A 194 8.10 5.68 4.31
N THR A 195 8.64 4.57 3.83
CA THR A 195 10.07 4.25 3.91
C THR A 195 11.01 5.35 3.44
N PRO A 196 10.79 6.04 2.31
CA PRO A 196 11.68 7.11 1.90
C PRO A 196 11.79 8.24 2.93
N ASP A 197 10.66 8.64 3.51
CA ASP A 197 10.61 9.69 4.52
C ASP A 197 11.24 9.21 5.83
N TYR A 198 10.76 8.11 6.43
CA TYR A 198 11.27 7.71 7.74
C TYR A 198 12.73 7.25 7.73
N SER A 199 13.23 6.71 6.61
CA SER A 199 14.65 6.33 6.52
C SER A 199 15.54 7.57 6.53
N TYR A 200 15.15 8.60 5.77
CA TYR A 200 15.83 9.90 5.78
C TYR A 200 15.72 10.57 7.15
N ILE A 201 14.53 10.59 7.76
CA ILE A 201 14.28 11.16 9.09
C ILE A 201 15.15 10.46 10.14
N LEU A 202 15.09 9.13 10.26
CA LEU A 202 15.86 8.38 11.26
C LEU A 202 17.37 8.59 11.08
N SER A 203 17.86 8.61 9.83
CA SER A 203 19.26 8.90 9.53
C SER A 203 19.65 10.32 9.97
N ARG A 204 18.84 11.32 9.63
CA ARG A 204 19.13 12.74 9.90
C ARG A 204 18.94 13.11 11.38
N LEU A 205 18.04 12.42 12.08
CA LEU A 205 17.89 12.48 13.54
C LEU A 205 18.99 11.72 14.30
N ARG A 206 19.88 11.02 13.58
CA ARG A 206 20.96 10.20 14.16
C ARG A 206 20.44 9.10 15.10
N ALA A 207 19.30 8.52 14.75
CA ALA A 207 18.75 7.36 15.45
C ALA A 207 19.80 6.24 15.46
N ARG A 208 20.03 5.65 16.64
CA ARG A 208 21.08 4.67 16.87
C ARG A 208 20.71 3.71 18.00
N PRO A 209 21.29 2.49 18.04
CA PRO A 209 21.10 1.56 19.13
C PRO A 209 21.38 2.20 20.49
N GLY A 210 20.44 2.03 21.43
CA GLY A 210 20.55 2.57 22.80
C GLY A 210 20.08 4.01 22.94
N GLY A 211 19.70 4.67 21.84
CA GLY A 211 19.12 6.00 21.86
C GLY A 211 17.66 6.00 22.32
N SER A 212 17.19 7.16 22.77
CA SER A 212 15.78 7.38 23.13
C SER A 212 15.13 8.33 22.13
N ILE A 213 14.02 7.91 21.54
CA ILE A 213 13.25 8.69 20.55
C ILE A 213 11.88 9.02 21.13
N ILE A 214 11.45 10.27 20.99
CA ILE A 214 10.04 10.64 21.13
C ILE A 214 9.39 10.65 19.75
N GLU A 215 8.23 10.02 19.64
CA GLU A 215 7.33 10.10 18.49
C GLU A 215 5.99 10.63 18.99
N ALA A 216 5.43 11.65 18.35
CA ALA A 216 4.06 12.08 18.63
C ALA A 216 3.25 12.28 17.36
N GLY A 217 2.11 11.58 17.37
CA GLY A 217 1.39 11.15 16.18
C GLY A 217 1.74 9.69 15.85
N ALA A 218 1.57 8.74 16.78
CA ALA A 218 1.86 7.33 16.52
C ALA A 218 1.08 6.79 15.29
N GLY A 219 -0.16 7.26 15.11
CA GLY A 219 -0.95 7.01 13.92
C GLY A 219 -1.17 5.52 13.67
N SER A 220 -0.68 5.03 12.53
CA SER A 220 -0.77 3.61 12.14
C SER A 220 0.48 2.79 12.51
N GLY A 221 1.42 3.35 13.28
CA GLY A 221 2.59 2.63 13.79
C GLY A 221 3.74 2.40 12.79
N SER A 222 3.69 2.98 11.58
CA SER A 222 4.75 2.80 10.56
C SER A 222 6.11 3.30 11.03
N PHE A 223 6.17 4.57 11.48
CA PHE A 223 7.41 5.15 12.00
C PHE A 223 7.81 4.48 13.32
N THR A 224 6.86 4.16 14.20
CA THR A 224 7.08 3.42 15.45
C THR A 224 7.89 2.14 15.22
N HIS A 225 7.53 1.30 14.25
CA HIS A 225 8.27 0.06 13.95
C HIS A 225 9.68 0.34 13.43
N ALA A 226 9.83 1.32 12.54
CA ALA A 226 11.13 1.69 12.00
C ALA A 226 12.06 2.28 13.07
N ALA A 227 11.52 3.13 13.95
CA ALA A 227 12.21 3.72 15.08
C ALA A 227 12.62 2.66 16.11
N ALA A 228 11.73 1.73 16.44
CA ALA A 228 12.01 0.64 17.38
C ALA A 228 13.20 -0.20 16.91
N ARG A 229 13.26 -0.53 15.62
CA ARG A 229 14.43 -1.22 15.03
C ARG A 229 15.70 -0.36 15.08
N ALA A 230 15.60 0.94 14.82
CA ALA A 230 16.75 1.84 14.80
C ALA A 230 17.40 2.01 16.19
N VAL A 231 16.58 2.00 17.25
CA VAL A 231 17.07 2.16 18.63
C VAL A 231 17.36 0.84 19.33
N PHE A 232 16.88 -0.29 18.80
CA PHE A 232 17.06 -1.59 19.43
C PHE A 232 18.55 -1.88 19.67
N SER A 233 18.92 -1.98 20.95
CA SER A 233 20.29 -2.25 21.36
C SER A 233 20.52 -3.68 21.81
N GLY A 234 19.54 -4.59 21.67
CA GLY A 234 19.61 -5.99 22.10
C GLY A 234 18.72 -6.28 23.31
N TYR A 235 18.48 -7.57 23.59
CA TYR A 235 17.75 -8.02 24.78
C TYR A 235 18.66 -8.07 26.00
N ALA A 236 18.13 -7.72 27.18
CA ALA A 236 18.84 -7.73 28.46
C ALA A 236 19.54 -9.07 28.75
N ASP A 237 18.93 -10.20 28.37
CA ASP A 237 19.43 -11.55 28.64
C ASP A 237 20.36 -12.11 27.54
N SER A 238 20.80 -11.28 26.59
CA SER A 238 21.64 -11.76 25.47
C SER A 238 23.07 -12.08 25.94
N PRO A 239 23.61 -13.28 25.67
CA PRO A 239 24.94 -13.72 26.13
C PRO A 239 26.14 -13.05 25.43
N GLN A 240 25.95 -11.89 24.79
CA GLN A 240 27.04 -11.14 24.16
C GLN A 240 28.03 -10.62 25.22
N PRO A 241 29.35 -10.59 24.90
CA PRO A 241 30.37 -10.20 25.85
C PRO A 241 30.15 -8.75 26.35
N PRO A 242 30.54 -8.44 27.60
CA PRO A 242 30.31 -7.14 28.23
C PRO A 242 31.26 -6.09 27.64
N ALA A 243 30.99 -5.62 26.43
CA ALA A 243 31.75 -4.55 25.79
C ALA A 243 31.13 -3.17 26.08
N ALA A 244 30.90 -2.86 27.37
CA ALA A 244 30.84 -1.53 27.98
C ALA A 244 30.13 -1.64 29.34
N LYS A 245 30.63 -0.93 30.35
CA LYS A 245 30.08 -0.89 31.73
C LYS A 245 28.64 -0.33 31.86
N SER A 246 27.96 -0.03 30.75
CA SER A 246 26.55 0.38 30.71
C SER A 246 26.04 0.25 29.27
N ARG A 247 25.37 -0.86 28.94
CA ARG A 247 24.61 -0.98 27.69
C ARG A 247 23.27 -0.29 27.92
N ARG A 248 23.06 0.88 27.31
CA ARG A 248 21.77 1.58 27.38
C ARG A 248 20.74 0.86 26.52
N GLU A 249 19.58 0.59 27.09
CA GLU A 249 18.42 0.09 26.35
C GLU A 249 17.84 1.22 25.52
N GLY A 250 17.69 0.98 24.21
CA GLY A 250 17.09 1.96 23.33
C GLY A 250 15.57 1.90 23.42
N THR A 251 14.93 3.06 23.31
CA THR A 251 13.52 3.19 23.66
C THR A 251 12.80 4.19 22.76
N VAL A 252 11.59 3.85 22.33
CA VAL A 252 10.68 4.73 21.60
C VAL A 252 9.52 5.10 22.52
N TYR A 253 9.41 6.38 22.85
CA TYR A 253 8.29 6.94 23.59
C TYR A 253 7.28 7.48 22.59
N SER A 254 6.24 6.71 22.34
CA SER A 254 5.24 6.98 21.29
C SER A 254 3.96 7.54 21.92
N TYR A 255 3.47 8.67 21.40
CA TYR A 255 2.29 9.36 21.91
C TYR A 255 1.20 9.44 20.84
N GLU A 256 -0.03 9.12 21.23
CA GLU A 256 -1.21 9.21 20.38
C GLU A 256 -2.39 9.75 21.19
N PHE A 257 -3.15 10.68 20.61
CA PHE A 257 -4.24 11.37 21.31
C PHE A 257 -5.59 10.68 21.13
N HIS A 258 -5.75 9.85 20.10
CA HIS A 258 -7.03 9.24 19.75
C HIS A 258 -7.16 7.84 20.38
N ALA A 259 -7.92 7.74 21.47
CA ALA A 259 -8.07 6.51 22.26
C ALA A 259 -8.28 5.20 21.44
N PRO A 260 -9.22 5.13 20.46
CA PRO A 260 -9.36 3.93 19.63
C PRO A 260 -8.08 3.51 18.88
N ARG A 261 -7.27 4.48 18.42
CA ARG A 261 -6.00 4.16 17.73
C ARG A 261 -4.95 3.66 18.69
N VAL A 262 -4.92 4.21 19.91
CA VAL A 262 -4.03 3.71 20.96
C VAL A 262 -4.32 2.26 21.26
N GLU A 263 -5.59 1.87 21.37
CA GLU A 263 -5.94 0.49 21.70
C GLU A 263 -5.51 -0.49 20.60
N THR A 264 -5.84 -0.20 19.34
CA THR A 264 -5.38 -1.01 18.21
C THR A 264 -3.86 -1.09 18.13
N LEU A 265 -3.16 0.03 18.30
CA LEU A 265 -1.69 0.04 18.23
C LEU A 265 -1.06 -0.69 19.43
N ARG A 266 -1.70 -0.67 20.60
CA ARG A 266 -1.25 -1.41 21.79
C ARG A 266 -1.30 -2.91 21.54
N GLU A 267 -2.41 -3.40 20.98
CA GLU A 267 -2.56 -4.80 20.57
C GLU A 267 -1.48 -5.17 19.54
N GLU A 268 -1.29 -4.35 18.49
CA GLU A 268 -0.24 -4.57 17.47
C GLU A 268 1.18 -4.61 18.09
N ILE A 269 1.52 -3.68 18.99
CA ILE A 269 2.82 -3.66 19.69
C ILE A 269 3.03 -4.93 20.52
N SER A 270 1.98 -5.39 21.20
CA SER A 270 2.01 -6.60 22.03
C SER A 270 2.18 -7.85 21.16
N ASP A 271 1.37 -8.01 20.12
CA ASP A 271 1.44 -9.12 19.16
C ASP A 271 2.81 -9.19 18.46
N HIS A 272 3.44 -8.03 18.24
CA HIS A 272 4.75 -7.93 17.60
C HIS A 272 5.92 -8.02 18.58
N GLY A 273 5.66 -8.19 19.89
CA GLY A 273 6.70 -8.28 20.91
C GLY A 273 7.56 -7.02 21.04
N LEU A 274 6.99 -5.84 20.77
CA LEU A 274 7.68 -4.55 20.76
C LEU A 274 7.59 -3.79 22.11
N GLU A 275 6.82 -4.30 23.08
CA GLU A 275 6.59 -3.67 24.40
C GLU A 275 7.88 -3.35 25.18
N GLY A 276 8.97 -4.08 24.91
CA GLY A 276 10.27 -3.87 25.59
C GLY A 276 11.08 -2.69 25.03
N VAL A 277 10.68 -2.18 23.87
CA VAL A 277 11.35 -1.05 23.19
C VAL A 277 10.41 0.13 23.04
N VAL A 278 9.09 -0.11 22.93
CA VAL A 278 8.09 0.93 22.66
C VAL A 278 7.23 1.16 23.89
N HIS A 279 7.23 2.38 24.41
CA HIS A 279 6.28 2.85 25.41
C HIS A 279 5.21 3.72 24.76
N LEU A 280 4.02 3.14 24.55
CA LEU A 280 2.87 3.83 23.99
C LEU A 280 2.06 4.54 25.08
N THR A 281 1.84 5.84 24.93
CA THR A 281 1.07 6.67 25.86
C THR A 281 -0.12 7.34 25.15
N HIS A 282 -1.32 7.20 25.73
CA HIS A 282 -2.49 7.99 25.31
C HIS A 282 -2.41 9.39 25.91
N LYS A 283 -2.12 10.41 25.10
CA LYS A 283 -1.92 11.78 25.59
C LYS A 283 -2.04 12.81 24.48
N ASP A 284 -2.58 13.99 24.80
CA ASP A 284 -2.49 15.17 23.94
C ASP A 284 -1.20 15.94 24.26
N VAL A 285 -0.13 15.66 23.50
CA VAL A 285 1.18 16.27 23.73
C VAL A 285 1.20 17.79 23.56
N CYS A 286 0.25 18.38 22.82
CA CYS A 286 0.17 19.83 22.66
C CYS A 286 -0.24 20.49 23.97
N ASN A 287 -1.12 19.86 24.73
CA ASN A 287 -1.66 20.40 25.99
C ASN A 287 -0.94 19.86 27.23
N GLU A 288 -0.62 18.57 27.25
CA GLU A 288 -0.15 17.84 28.43
C GLU A 288 1.37 17.55 28.41
N GLY A 289 2.03 17.81 27.28
CA GLY A 289 3.46 17.56 27.11
C GLY A 289 3.83 16.08 27.01
N PHE A 290 5.08 15.75 27.35
CA PHE A 290 5.71 14.45 27.07
C PHE A 290 6.14 13.69 28.33
N THR A 291 5.59 14.03 29.49
CA THR A 291 5.86 13.26 30.72
C THR A 291 5.31 11.85 30.61
N LEU A 292 5.96 10.88 31.25
CA LEU A 292 5.46 9.51 31.32
C LEU A 292 4.40 9.37 32.42
N SER A 293 3.68 8.25 32.44
CA SER A 293 2.59 8.00 33.41
C SER A 293 3.08 7.98 34.86
N ASP A 294 4.32 7.58 35.09
CA ASP A 294 5.01 7.59 36.38
C ASP A 294 5.70 8.94 36.67
N SER A 295 5.40 9.97 35.87
CA SER A 295 6.01 11.31 35.93
C SER A 295 7.51 11.35 35.64
N THR A 296 8.08 10.28 35.08
CA THR A 296 9.50 10.28 34.66
C THR A 296 9.69 10.95 33.30
N SER A 297 10.95 11.31 33.01
CA SER A 297 11.36 11.94 31.75
C SER A 297 11.83 10.88 30.74
N PRO A 298 11.38 10.97 29.48
CA PRO A 298 11.92 10.19 28.36
C PRO A 298 13.42 10.35 28.10
N LYS A 299 14.03 11.48 28.52
CA LYS A 299 15.43 11.84 28.21
C LYS A 299 15.80 11.60 26.74
N ALA A 300 14.95 12.09 25.84
CA ALA A 300 15.05 11.84 24.41
C ALA A 300 16.24 12.56 23.75
N GLU A 301 16.90 11.87 22.82
CA GLU A 301 17.98 12.40 21.97
C GLU A 301 17.46 12.81 20.58
N ALA A 302 16.34 12.22 20.16
CA ALA A 302 15.69 12.50 18.89
C ALA A 302 14.18 12.59 19.06
N ILE A 303 13.56 13.47 18.26
CA ILE A 303 12.13 13.77 18.35
C ILE A 303 11.54 13.79 16.94
N PHE A 304 10.43 13.09 16.76
CA PHE A 304 9.64 13.12 15.54
C PHE A 304 8.20 13.54 15.87
N LEU A 305 7.73 14.61 15.24
CA LEU A 305 6.36 15.13 15.41
C LEU A 305 5.59 15.05 14.09
N ASP A 306 4.58 14.18 14.03
CA ASP A 306 3.57 14.11 12.99
C ASP A 306 2.22 14.55 13.56
N LEU A 307 2.08 15.87 13.73
CA LEU A 307 0.94 16.50 14.40
C LEU A 307 0.30 17.54 13.46
N PRO A 308 -1.00 17.84 13.63
CA PRO A 308 -1.62 18.94 12.88
C PRO A 308 -1.03 20.32 13.22
N ALA A 309 -0.56 20.50 14.45
CA ALA A 309 -0.03 21.77 14.97
C ALA A 309 1.24 21.57 15.81
N PRO A 310 2.36 21.09 15.22
CA PRO A 310 3.56 20.71 15.97
C PRO A 310 4.17 21.88 16.74
N TRP A 311 3.99 23.12 16.27
CA TRP A 311 4.43 24.33 16.98
C TRP A 311 3.82 24.50 18.39
N GLN A 312 2.66 23.91 18.67
CA GLN A 312 2.04 23.95 20.00
C GLN A 312 2.71 23.00 20.98
N ALA A 313 3.26 21.88 20.51
CA ALA A 313 3.97 20.92 21.34
C ALA A 313 5.38 21.39 21.73
N LEU A 314 6.00 22.26 20.93
CA LEU A 314 7.38 22.74 21.15
C LEU A 314 7.59 23.43 22.51
N ARG A 315 6.54 24.03 23.10
CA ARG A 315 6.62 24.65 24.44
C ARG A 315 6.99 23.65 25.54
N HIS A 316 6.68 22.37 25.33
CA HIS A 316 6.99 21.27 26.25
C HIS A 316 8.36 20.64 25.99
N LEU A 317 9.04 21.05 24.92
CA LEU A 317 10.38 20.58 24.51
C LEU A 317 11.43 21.65 24.85
N SER A 318 11.48 22.03 26.13
CA SER A 318 12.49 22.95 26.69
C SER A 318 13.34 22.23 27.73
N ARG A 319 14.62 22.62 27.86
CA ARG A 319 15.54 22.15 28.92
C ARG A 319 15.24 22.76 30.30
N SER A 320 14.60 23.93 30.32
CA SER A 320 14.37 24.74 31.53
C SER A 320 13.33 24.19 32.50
N THR A 321 12.69 23.05 32.20
CA THR A 321 11.64 22.47 33.04
C THR A 321 12.19 21.32 33.89
N PRO A 322 11.78 21.18 35.18
CA PRO A 322 12.30 20.14 36.07
C PRO A 322 12.18 18.71 35.55
N ASN A 323 11.13 18.44 34.75
CA ASN A 323 10.88 17.16 34.11
C ASN A 323 10.99 17.27 32.57
N SER A 324 11.98 18.01 32.10
CA SER A 324 12.24 18.15 30.66
C SER A 324 12.28 16.78 29.99
N PRO A 325 11.55 16.57 28.88
CA PRO A 325 11.59 15.29 28.16
C PRO A 325 12.89 15.08 27.38
N LEU A 326 13.79 16.07 27.40
CA LEU A 326 15.00 16.12 26.61
C LEU A 326 16.19 15.53 27.36
N HIS A 327 17.13 14.91 26.64
CA HIS A 327 18.36 14.43 27.26
C HIS A 327 19.21 15.61 27.77
N PRO A 328 19.58 15.70 29.06
CA PRO A 328 20.24 16.88 29.62
C PRO A 328 21.65 17.10 29.06
N GLU A 329 22.39 16.02 28.79
CA GLU A 329 23.82 16.07 28.44
C GLU A 329 24.10 15.82 26.95
N ALA A 330 23.09 15.84 26.09
CA ALA A 330 23.26 15.58 24.66
C ALA A 330 22.50 16.60 23.82
N PRO A 331 23.00 16.97 22.63
CA PRO A 331 22.20 17.75 21.69
C PRO A 331 20.98 16.92 21.25
N VAL A 332 19.82 17.57 21.17
CA VAL A 332 18.59 16.91 20.76
C VAL A 332 18.25 17.31 19.34
N HIS A 333 17.91 16.33 18.50
CA HIS A 333 17.52 16.55 17.12
C HIS A 333 16.00 16.41 17.00
N ILE A 334 15.35 17.30 16.26
CA ILE A 334 13.91 17.24 15.99
C ILE A 334 13.63 17.22 14.51
N CYS A 335 12.59 16.49 14.11
CA CYS A 335 11.98 16.55 12.81
C CYS A 335 10.46 16.71 12.98
N THR A 336 9.87 17.69 12.30
CA THR A 336 8.41 17.81 12.18
C THR A 336 7.96 17.46 10.77
N PHE A 337 6.90 16.69 10.66
CA PHE A 337 6.27 16.28 9.40
C PHE A 337 5.02 17.14 9.18
N SER A 338 4.99 17.96 8.13
CA SER A 338 3.84 18.85 7.88
C SER A 338 3.50 18.94 6.39
N PRO A 339 2.25 18.67 5.99
CA PRO A 339 1.86 18.69 4.58
C PRO A 339 1.78 20.11 4.00
N CYS A 340 1.40 21.10 4.81
CA CYS A 340 1.16 22.47 4.36
C CYS A 340 2.32 23.41 4.71
N ILE A 341 2.62 24.36 3.82
CA ILE A 341 3.75 25.29 4.00
C ILE A 341 3.50 26.29 5.14
N GLU A 342 2.24 26.61 5.42
CA GLU A 342 1.83 27.48 6.53
C GLU A 342 2.16 26.85 7.89
N GLN A 343 2.03 25.53 7.98
CA GLN A 343 2.43 24.76 9.16
C GLN A 343 3.95 24.80 9.35
N VAL A 344 4.71 24.73 8.27
CA VAL A 344 6.19 24.89 8.29
C VAL A 344 6.57 26.28 8.79
N ILE A 345 5.92 27.34 8.29
CA ILE A 345 6.19 28.72 8.71
C ILE A 345 5.95 28.89 10.22
N ALA A 346 4.81 28.39 10.72
CA ALA A 346 4.48 28.45 12.14
C ALA A 346 5.49 27.67 13.00
N THR A 347 5.87 26.46 12.55
CA THR A 347 6.85 25.60 13.23
C THR A 347 8.23 26.21 13.27
N ALA A 348 8.76 26.65 12.14
CA ALA A 348 10.09 27.28 12.08
C ALA A 348 10.14 28.55 12.94
N SER A 349 9.07 29.34 12.96
CA SER A 349 8.94 30.53 13.82
C SER A 349 8.96 30.17 15.31
N ALA A 350 8.26 29.11 15.70
CA ALA A 350 8.23 28.63 17.08
C ALA A 350 9.55 28.00 17.53
N LEU A 351 10.21 27.20 16.66
CA LEU A 351 11.54 26.64 16.89
C LEU A 351 12.57 27.74 17.18
N ARG A 352 12.60 28.82 16.37
CA ARG A 352 13.49 29.96 16.59
C ARG A 352 13.27 30.62 17.95
N ARG A 353 12.02 30.85 18.34
CA ARG A 353 11.69 31.44 19.65
C ARG A 353 12.07 30.54 20.82
N ALA A 354 12.04 29.23 20.61
CA ALA A 354 12.40 28.23 21.62
C ALA A 354 13.90 27.89 21.66
N GLY A 355 14.76 28.63 20.94
CA GLY A 355 16.21 28.46 20.98
C GLY A 355 16.76 27.30 20.15
N TRP A 356 15.94 26.69 19.29
CA TRP A 356 16.41 25.67 18.35
C TRP A 356 17.25 26.31 17.24
N THR A 357 18.32 25.60 16.87
CA THR A 357 19.32 26.02 15.88
C THR A 357 19.27 25.10 14.66
N GLU A 358 20.01 25.43 13.59
CA GLU A 358 20.08 24.64 12.35
C GLU A 358 18.70 24.28 11.76
N ILE A 359 17.77 25.24 11.76
CA ILE A 359 16.42 25.03 11.25
C ILE A 359 16.45 24.95 9.73
N GLU A 360 16.19 23.76 9.18
CA GLU A 360 16.20 23.48 7.74
C GLU A 360 14.92 22.74 7.35
N MET A 361 14.39 23.04 6.16
CA MET A 361 13.25 22.34 5.59
C MET A 361 13.66 21.66 4.29
N VAL A 362 13.27 20.39 4.13
CA VAL A 362 13.48 19.57 2.93
C VAL A 362 12.25 18.74 2.59
N GLU A 363 12.22 18.20 1.37
CA GLU A 363 11.27 17.18 0.94
C GLU A 363 12.02 15.97 0.36
N VAL A 364 11.41 14.78 0.42
CA VAL A 364 12.00 13.55 -0.14
C VAL A 364 11.13 13.05 -1.28
N GLN A 365 11.67 13.11 -2.50
CA GLN A 365 11.00 12.62 -3.71
C GLN A 365 11.49 11.22 -4.06
N ASN A 366 10.65 10.21 -3.88
CA ASN A 366 10.95 8.83 -4.24
C ASN A 366 10.21 8.43 -5.52
N ARG A 367 10.93 7.74 -6.43
CA ARG A 367 10.35 7.17 -7.65
C ARG A 367 10.89 5.77 -7.87
N ARG A 368 10.00 4.81 -8.03
CA ARG A 368 10.39 3.47 -8.44
C ARG A 368 10.59 3.40 -9.94
N ILE A 369 11.68 2.75 -10.34
CA ILE A 369 12.03 2.55 -11.74
C ILE A 369 11.76 1.09 -12.14
N ASP A 370 10.90 0.92 -13.14
CA ASP A 370 10.63 -0.35 -13.81
C ASP A 370 11.48 -0.48 -15.06
N VAL A 371 12.23 -1.57 -15.16
CA VAL A 371 12.93 -1.94 -16.38
C VAL A 371 12.02 -2.80 -17.23
N ARG A 372 11.82 -2.40 -18.49
CA ARG A 372 10.97 -3.12 -19.46
C ARG A 372 11.67 -3.20 -20.80
N ARG A 373 11.26 -4.17 -21.62
CA ARG A 373 11.66 -4.22 -23.03
C ARG A 373 10.52 -3.70 -23.88
N GLU A 374 10.72 -2.55 -24.49
CA GLU A 374 9.74 -1.98 -25.40
C GLU A 374 9.93 -2.61 -26.78
N GLN A 375 8.90 -3.33 -27.20
CA GLN A 375 8.83 -3.94 -28.51
C GLN A 375 8.01 -3.03 -29.42
N VAL A 376 8.65 -2.51 -30.46
CA VAL A 376 8.04 -1.71 -31.52
C VAL A 376 8.07 -2.52 -32.82
N GLY A 377 7.06 -2.36 -33.66
CA GLY A 377 6.99 -2.95 -34.99
C GLY A 377 5.69 -3.72 -35.22
N LEU A 378 5.25 -3.72 -36.48
CA LEU A 378 4.07 -4.44 -36.97
C LEU A 378 4.25 -5.96 -36.85
N LYS A 379 5.49 -6.46 -36.85
CA LYS A 379 5.81 -7.87 -36.56
C LYS A 379 5.40 -8.35 -35.15
N ASN A 380 5.04 -7.41 -34.28
CA ASN A 380 4.58 -7.68 -32.93
C ASN A 380 3.11 -7.25 -32.75
N GLU A 381 2.40 -6.85 -33.81
CA GLU A 381 1.02 -6.38 -33.72
C GLU A 381 0.10 -7.42 -33.05
N GLY A 382 -0.67 -6.98 -32.06
CA GLY A 382 -1.61 -7.83 -31.31
C GLY A 382 -0.98 -8.67 -30.20
N LEU A 383 0.34 -8.63 -30.01
CA LEU A 383 0.98 -9.17 -28.81
C LEU A 383 0.70 -8.26 -27.59
N ARG A 384 0.69 -8.85 -26.40
CA ARG A 384 0.39 -8.10 -25.16
C ARG A 384 1.55 -7.19 -24.78
N GLY A 385 1.27 -5.91 -24.55
CA GLY A 385 2.25 -4.95 -24.01
C GLY A 385 3.26 -4.41 -25.03
N VAL A 386 2.96 -4.53 -26.32
CA VAL A 386 3.80 -4.07 -27.44
C VAL A 386 3.25 -2.79 -28.07
N ASN A 387 4.13 -2.02 -28.70
CA ASN A 387 3.75 -0.88 -29.52
C ASN A 387 3.60 -1.31 -30.98
N ALA A 388 2.37 -1.36 -31.47
CA ALA A 388 2.05 -1.80 -32.83
C ALA A 388 2.28 -0.73 -33.91
N SER A 389 3.06 0.32 -33.62
CA SER A 389 3.53 1.26 -34.64
C SER A 389 4.67 0.63 -35.45
N ALA A 390 4.86 1.14 -36.67
CA ALA A 390 5.99 0.74 -37.50
C ALA A 390 7.31 1.16 -36.82
N ALA A 391 8.24 0.21 -36.69
CA ALA A 391 9.56 0.45 -36.10
C ALA A 391 10.51 1.16 -37.08
N THR A 392 10.25 1.05 -38.39
CA THR A 392 11.07 1.64 -39.45
C THR A 392 10.20 2.32 -40.52
N PRO A 393 10.74 3.31 -41.25
CA PRO A 393 10.03 3.94 -42.37
C PRO A 393 9.56 2.92 -43.42
N ASP A 394 10.38 1.91 -43.74
CA ASP A 394 10.03 0.85 -44.71
C ASP A 394 8.83 0.01 -44.25
N GLU A 395 8.75 -0.27 -42.95
CA GLU A 395 7.60 -0.95 -42.36
C GLU A 395 6.34 -0.06 -42.41
N ALA A 396 6.46 1.24 -42.17
CA ALA A 396 5.36 2.18 -42.29
C ALA A 396 4.85 2.28 -43.74
N ILE A 397 5.76 2.41 -44.71
CA ILE A 397 5.43 2.48 -46.14
C ILE A 397 4.77 1.19 -46.62
N ARG A 398 5.27 0.01 -46.21
CA ARG A 398 4.63 -1.27 -46.53
C ARG A 398 3.20 -1.32 -46.01
N ARG A 399 2.97 -0.88 -44.77
CA ARG A 399 1.63 -0.85 -44.18
C ARG A 399 0.69 0.11 -44.90
N LEU A 400 1.19 1.28 -45.31
CA LEU A 400 0.40 2.25 -46.09
C LEU A 400 -0.03 1.66 -47.43
N ARG A 401 0.88 1.01 -48.16
CA ARG A 401 0.58 0.35 -49.44
C ARG A 401 -0.46 -0.77 -49.28
N GLU A 402 -0.36 -1.57 -48.22
CA GLU A 402 -1.37 -2.61 -47.92
C GLU A 402 -2.77 -2.01 -47.68
N VAL A 403 -2.85 -0.88 -46.98
CA VAL A 403 -4.12 -0.21 -46.68
C VAL A 403 -4.71 0.40 -47.95
N GLU A 404 -3.90 1.07 -48.77
CA GLU A 404 -4.29 1.63 -50.05
C GLU A 404 -4.82 0.54 -51.00
N HIS A 405 -4.10 -0.57 -51.12
CA HIS A 405 -4.51 -1.69 -51.98
C HIS A 405 -5.83 -2.32 -51.51
N LYS A 406 -6.02 -2.48 -50.19
CA LYS A 406 -7.30 -2.93 -49.62
C LYS A 406 -8.46 -1.95 -49.88
N LEU A 407 -8.19 -0.65 -49.84
CA LEU A 407 -9.18 0.38 -50.12
C LEU A 407 -9.61 0.32 -51.59
N LEU A 408 -8.65 0.17 -52.50
CA LEU A 408 -8.91 -0.01 -53.94
C LEU A 408 -9.75 -1.27 -54.20
N ASP A 409 -9.38 -2.41 -53.61
CA ASP A 409 -10.14 -3.67 -53.74
C ASP A 409 -11.55 -3.54 -53.15
N PHE A 410 -11.71 -2.84 -52.03
CA PHE A 410 -13.03 -2.56 -51.44
C PHE A 410 -13.88 -1.69 -52.38
N HIS A 411 -13.32 -0.62 -52.95
CA HIS A 411 -14.03 0.24 -53.90
C HIS A 411 -14.40 -0.52 -55.18
N ALA A 412 -13.50 -1.37 -55.70
CA ALA A 412 -13.76 -2.21 -56.85
C ALA A 412 -14.92 -3.19 -56.58
N SER A 413 -14.90 -3.89 -55.44
CA SER A 413 -15.98 -4.81 -55.05
C SER A 413 -17.33 -4.10 -54.83
N LYS A 414 -17.34 -2.88 -54.27
CA LYS A 414 -18.54 -2.04 -54.18
C LYS A 414 -19.06 -1.60 -55.54
N ALA A 415 -18.17 -1.25 -56.47
CA ALA A 415 -18.56 -0.87 -57.82
C ALA A 415 -19.16 -2.05 -58.59
N GLU A 416 -18.59 -3.25 -58.43
CA GLU A 416 -19.14 -4.50 -58.99
C GLU A 416 -20.52 -4.82 -58.40
N GLN A 417 -20.70 -4.73 -57.07
CA GLN A 417 -22.00 -4.93 -56.42
C GLN A 417 -23.06 -3.89 -56.83
N ALA A 418 -22.66 -2.62 -57.00
CA ALA A 418 -23.55 -1.58 -57.48
C ALA A 418 -23.94 -1.76 -58.96
N ALA A 419 -23.05 -2.34 -59.78
CA ALA A 419 -23.32 -2.70 -61.16
C ALA A 419 -24.24 -3.93 -61.27
N GLU A 420 -24.08 -4.94 -60.40
CA GLU A 420 -24.97 -6.10 -60.32
C GLU A 420 -26.37 -5.71 -59.79
N GLY A 421 -26.47 -4.80 -58.81
CA GLY A 421 -27.74 -4.28 -58.30
C GLY A 421 -28.54 -3.44 -59.31
N LYS A 422 -27.90 -2.92 -60.37
CA LYS A 422 -28.57 -2.25 -61.51
C LYS A 422 -28.95 -3.19 -62.64
N LYS A 423 -28.47 -4.44 -62.65
CA LYS A 423 -28.86 -5.48 -63.64
C LYS A 423 -29.97 -6.40 -63.12
N GLY A 424 -30.91 -5.83 -62.37
CA GLY A 424 -32.20 -6.46 -62.07
C GLY A 424 -33.21 -6.28 -63.21
N GLN A 425 -32.94 -6.82 -64.40
CA GLN A 425 -33.90 -7.43 -65.33
C GLN A 425 -33.21 -7.78 -66.67
N ASN A 426 -33.36 -9.06 -67.05
CA ASN A 426 -33.07 -9.67 -68.34
C ASN A 426 -31.61 -9.73 -68.80
N THR A 427 -30.96 -10.88 -68.56
CA THR A 427 -30.53 -11.85 -69.61
C THR A 427 -29.71 -12.99 -68.99
N ILE A 428 -30.07 -14.23 -69.33
CA ILE A 428 -29.26 -15.43 -69.14
C ILE A 428 -28.24 -15.43 -70.28
N GLY A 429 -26.96 -15.28 -69.95
CA GLY A 429 -25.85 -15.31 -70.90
C GLY A 429 -24.54 -15.53 -70.14
N ASP A 430 -23.74 -16.46 -70.66
CA ASP A 430 -22.58 -17.10 -70.04
C ASP A 430 -21.65 -16.17 -69.22
N LYS A 431 -21.49 -16.52 -67.94
CA LYS A 431 -20.42 -16.00 -67.07
C LYS A 431 -19.13 -16.77 -67.36
N GLU A 432 -18.38 -16.37 -68.38
CA GLU A 432 -16.96 -16.71 -68.46
C GLU A 432 -16.20 -15.90 -67.39
N GLY A 433 -15.78 -16.60 -66.34
CA GLY A 433 -15.04 -16.05 -65.22
C GLY A 433 -13.64 -15.61 -65.62
N ARG A 434 -13.43 -14.30 -65.71
CA ARG A 434 -12.13 -13.71 -65.39
C ARG A 434 -12.06 -13.53 -63.87
N SER A 435 -11.73 -14.61 -63.15
CA SER A 435 -11.21 -14.46 -61.80
C SER A 435 -9.83 -13.81 -61.94
N SER A 436 -9.71 -12.55 -61.50
CA SER A 436 -8.41 -11.96 -61.31
C SER A 436 -7.70 -12.80 -60.24
N SER A 437 -6.68 -13.55 -60.66
CA SER A 437 -5.87 -14.44 -59.83
C SER A 437 -4.94 -13.66 -58.88
N ARG A 438 -5.39 -12.52 -58.35
CA ARG A 438 -4.65 -11.79 -57.32
C ARG A 438 -4.99 -12.43 -55.97
N PRO A 439 -3.99 -12.94 -55.23
CA PRO A 439 -4.24 -13.46 -53.90
C PRO A 439 -4.83 -12.34 -53.05
N LYS A 440 -6.03 -12.57 -52.49
CA LYS A 440 -6.66 -11.62 -51.58
C LYS A 440 -5.70 -11.37 -50.41
N PRO A 441 -5.44 -10.10 -50.03
CA PRO A 441 -4.56 -9.83 -48.91
C PRO A 441 -5.15 -10.44 -47.63
N PRO A 442 -4.32 -11.03 -46.75
CA PRO A 442 -4.80 -11.72 -45.57
C PRO A 442 -5.65 -10.81 -44.68
N SER A 443 -6.65 -11.41 -44.05
CA SER A 443 -7.51 -10.72 -43.11
C SER A 443 -6.71 -10.23 -41.90
N LYS A 444 -7.25 -9.24 -41.16
CA LYS A 444 -6.58 -8.75 -39.94
C LYS A 444 -6.39 -9.90 -38.96
N GLN A 445 -7.37 -10.79 -38.83
CA GLN A 445 -7.36 -11.90 -37.89
C GLN A 445 -6.30 -12.94 -38.25
N GLU A 446 -6.23 -13.36 -39.52
CA GLU A 446 -5.19 -14.30 -40.02
C GLU A 446 -3.77 -13.75 -39.79
N ARG A 447 -3.58 -12.43 -39.97
CA ARG A 447 -2.30 -11.78 -39.71
C ARG A 447 -1.92 -11.83 -38.23
N LEU A 448 -2.86 -11.55 -37.33
CA LEU A 448 -2.62 -11.59 -35.88
C LEU A 448 -2.32 -13.02 -35.40
N GLU A 449 -3.03 -14.02 -35.94
CA GLU A 449 -2.79 -15.43 -35.62
C GLU A 449 -1.40 -15.88 -36.09
N ARG A 450 -0.98 -15.47 -37.30
CA ARG A 450 0.37 -15.72 -37.79
C ARG A 450 1.43 -15.07 -36.90
N ILE A 451 1.25 -13.80 -36.54
CA ILE A 451 2.18 -13.08 -35.63
C ILE A 451 2.27 -13.80 -34.28
N LYS A 452 1.15 -14.28 -33.74
CA LYS A 452 1.12 -15.00 -32.47
C LYS A 452 1.90 -16.31 -32.55
N LYS A 453 1.71 -17.09 -33.63
CA LYS A 453 2.46 -18.34 -33.85
C LYS A 453 3.97 -18.09 -34.02
N GLU A 454 4.34 -17.09 -34.81
CA GLU A 454 5.74 -16.67 -34.97
C GLU A 454 6.34 -16.16 -33.64
N ALA A 455 5.52 -15.56 -32.77
CA ALA A 455 5.97 -15.10 -31.45
C ALA A 455 6.19 -16.25 -30.46
N GLU A 456 5.49 -17.38 -30.59
CA GLU A 456 5.69 -18.57 -29.76
C GLU A 456 7.05 -19.25 -30.04
N GLU A 457 7.53 -19.17 -31.29
CA GLU A 457 8.84 -19.70 -31.70
C GLU A 457 10.00 -18.75 -31.36
N ARG A 458 9.71 -17.45 -31.21
CA ARG A 458 10.70 -16.42 -30.90
C ARG A 458 10.97 -16.30 -29.40
N LYS A 459 12.22 -15.94 -29.06
CA LYS A 459 12.59 -15.54 -27.69
C LYS A 459 12.18 -14.10 -27.42
N THR A 460 10.87 -13.84 -27.44
CA THR A 460 10.28 -12.50 -27.29
C THR A 460 10.79 -11.76 -26.05
N TYR A 461 11.08 -12.44 -24.94
CA TYR A 461 11.65 -11.84 -23.73
C TYR A 461 13.07 -11.26 -23.89
N LYS A 462 13.80 -11.57 -24.97
CA LYS A 462 15.11 -10.98 -25.32
C LYS A 462 15.02 -9.87 -26.36
N GLU A 463 13.86 -9.72 -27.01
CA GLU A 463 13.65 -8.74 -28.08
C GLU A 463 13.18 -7.39 -27.53
N GLY A 464 13.39 -6.33 -28.31
CA GLY A 464 12.97 -4.98 -27.95
C GLY A 464 14.07 -4.17 -27.26
N ASN A 465 13.87 -2.86 -27.25
CA ASN A 465 14.80 -1.91 -26.65
C ASN A 465 14.63 -1.93 -25.14
N LEU A 466 15.75 -1.99 -24.42
CA LEU A 466 15.73 -1.86 -22.97
C LEU A 466 15.38 -0.43 -22.61
N VAL A 467 14.27 -0.24 -21.92
CA VAL A 467 13.79 1.06 -21.47
C VAL A 467 13.48 1.01 -19.99
N HIS A 468 13.45 2.17 -19.36
CA HIS A 468 12.96 2.31 -18.00
C HIS A 468 11.74 3.23 -17.96
N ARG A 469 10.77 2.93 -17.10
CA ARG A 469 9.62 3.79 -16.82
C ARG A 469 9.43 3.91 -15.33
N THR A 470 8.97 5.07 -14.87
CA THR A 470 8.54 5.21 -13.49
C THR A 470 7.21 4.48 -13.29
N GLU A 471 6.88 4.19 -12.03
CA GLU A 471 5.57 3.70 -11.66
C GLU A 471 4.44 4.64 -12.13
N PRO A 472 3.24 4.11 -12.46
CA PRO A 472 2.15 4.93 -13.03
C PRO A 472 1.63 6.01 -12.10
N GLU A 473 1.64 5.75 -10.79
CA GLU A 473 1.17 6.65 -9.75
C GLU A 473 2.34 6.98 -8.84
N VAL A 474 2.82 8.22 -8.94
CA VAL A 474 3.93 8.72 -8.12
C VAL A 474 3.33 9.56 -6.99
N LYS A 475 3.79 9.30 -5.76
CA LYS A 475 3.51 10.18 -4.63
C LYS A 475 4.33 11.45 -4.80
N THR A 476 3.73 12.48 -5.39
CA THR A 476 4.41 13.74 -5.72
C THR A 476 4.66 14.63 -4.51
N HIS A 477 3.92 14.41 -3.42
CA HIS A 477 4.11 15.10 -2.15
C HIS A 477 3.63 14.19 -1.02
N THR A 478 4.45 14.05 0.01
CA THR A 478 4.05 13.41 1.27
C THR A 478 3.88 14.48 2.34
N SER A 479 4.99 15.10 2.75
CA SER A 479 5.04 16.31 3.60
C SER A 479 6.39 17.00 3.47
N TYR A 480 6.44 18.24 3.93
CA TYR A 480 7.70 18.91 4.24
C TYR A 480 8.27 18.39 5.56
N LEU A 481 9.59 18.21 5.60
CA LEU A 481 10.35 17.77 6.76
C LEU A 481 11.14 18.97 7.30
N VAL A 482 10.83 19.43 8.51
CA VAL A 482 11.57 20.52 9.16
C VAL A 482 12.45 19.94 10.24
N PHE A 483 13.76 20.07 10.07
CA PHE A 483 14.77 19.63 11.02
C PHE A 483 15.28 20.81 11.85
N ALA A 484 15.66 20.54 13.09
CA ALA A 484 16.41 21.47 13.92
C ALA A 484 17.20 20.73 15.00
N VAL A 485 18.15 21.43 15.63
CA VAL A 485 18.96 20.92 16.72
C VAL A 485 18.84 21.86 17.92
N LEU A 486 18.57 21.31 19.10
CA LEU A 486 18.70 22.02 20.37
C LEU A 486 20.05 21.66 21.01
N PRO A 487 21.02 22.60 21.04
CA PRO A 487 22.29 22.39 21.70
C PRO A 487 22.12 22.02 23.18
N ARG A 488 23.20 21.52 23.78
CA ARG A 488 23.25 21.41 25.24
C ARG A 488 23.21 22.80 25.85
N GLU A 489 22.62 22.91 27.04
CA GLU A 489 22.86 24.11 27.85
C GLU A 489 24.35 24.18 28.20
N TRP A 490 24.88 25.38 28.11
CA TRP A 490 26.26 25.69 28.45
C TRP A 490 26.24 26.50 29.74
N SER A 491 26.67 25.88 30.83
CA SER A 491 26.66 26.50 32.16
C SER A 491 27.94 27.30 32.43
N GLU A 492 27.91 28.18 33.43
CA GLU A 492 29.13 28.86 33.91
C GLU A 492 30.19 27.88 34.40
N ALA A 493 29.78 26.71 34.90
CA ALA A 493 30.70 25.65 35.29
C ALA A 493 31.36 24.98 34.07
N ASP A 494 30.62 24.82 32.96
CA ASP A 494 31.18 24.33 31.70
C ASP A 494 32.17 25.34 31.11
N GLU A 495 31.86 26.65 31.18
CA GLU A 495 32.78 27.72 30.77
C GLU A 495 34.07 27.69 31.60
N ALA A 496 33.97 27.63 32.93
CA ALA A 496 35.14 27.58 33.82
C ALA A 496 35.99 26.30 33.60
N ALA A 497 35.33 25.17 33.34
CA ALA A 497 36.03 23.92 33.02
C ALA A 497 36.73 23.99 31.65
N ALA A 498 36.13 24.66 30.66
CA ALA A 498 36.74 24.89 29.35
C ALA A 498 37.96 25.82 29.45
N ASP A 499 37.86 26.92 30.19
CA ASP A 499 38.98 27.84 30.46
C ASP A 499 40.15 27.14 31.16
N GLN A 500 39.86 26.24 32.10
CA GLN A 500 40.90 25.45 32.77
C GLN A 500 41.55 24.42 31.85
N ALA A 501 40.76 23.78 30.96
CA ALA A 501 41.25 22.78 30.02
C ALA A 501 42.03 23.40 28.86
N TRP A 502 41.68 24.63 28.46
CA TRP A 502 42.27 25.34 27.33
C TRP A 502 42.63 26.78 27.71
N PRO A 503 43.67 27.00 28.53
CA PRO A 503 44.09 28.34 28.90
C PRO A 503 44.45 29.16 27.66
N VAL A 504 43.86 30.34 27.54
CA VAL A 504 44.06 31.26 26.40
C VAL A 504 45.55 31.56 26.16
N GLU A 505 46.34 31.59 27.23
CA GLU A 505 47.80 31.81 27.19
C GLU A 505 48.54 30.69 26.45
N ASP A 506 48.09 29.44 26.54
CA ASP A 506 48.74 28.30 25.88
C ASP A 506 48.33 28.20 24.41
N MET A 507 47.10 28.62 24.06
CA MET A 507 46.68 28.74 22.67
C MET A 507 47.46 29.83 21.92
N LEU A 508 47.68 31.00 22.54
CA LEU A 508 48.45 32.10 21.95
C LEU A 508 49.94 31.76 21.77
N LYS A 509 50.52 30.97 22.68
CA LYS A 509 51.90 30.45 22.55
C LYS A 509 52.06 29.39 21.46
N SER A 510 51.01 28.66 21.12
CA SER A 510 51.04 27.64 20.05
C SER A 510 50.87 28.22 18.63
N ALA A 511 50.37 29.46 18.53
CA ALA A 511 50.14 30.17 17.28
C ALA A 511 51.25 31.19 16.94
N SER A 512 52.24 31.33 17.82
CA SER A 512 53.47 32.12 17.60
C SER A 512 54.67 31.19 17.41
#